data_AF-A0A6M1RY76-F1
#
_entry.id   AF-A0A6M1RY76-F1
#
_cell.length_a   1.000
_cell.length_b   1.000
_cell.length_c   1.000
_cell.angle_alpha   90.00
_cell.angle_beta   90.00
_cell.angle_gamma   90.00
#
_symmetry.space_group_name_H-M   'P 1'
#
loop_
_entity.id
_entity.type
_entity.pdbx_description
1 polymer ?
#
loop_
_entity_poly.entity_id
_entity_poly.type
_entity_poly.pdbx_seq_one_letter_code
_entity_poly.pdbx_strand_id
1 'polypeptide(L)'
;MVPIAIAGRFAQPGRPVRGMFLHGGTFLAALLAVVMALPARAQRQMEPLGRGLVALRISSTQVYVSWRLLGNDPEDLGFNLYRAAGGAPPVRLNAAPLTNTTDYVDTPPNLATVAYT
;
A
#
# COMPACT_ATOMS: atom_id res chain seq x y z
N MET A 1 15.30 -72.49 -70.43
CA MET A 1 14.42 -71.37 -70.83
C MET A 1 14.29 -70.45 -69.61
N VAL A 2 14.73 -69.20 -69.73
CA VAL A 2 14.76 -68.15 -68.69
C VAL A 2 13.44 -67.33 -68.78
N PRO A 3 12.86 -66.88 -67.65
CA PRO A 3 12.85 -65.43 -67.32
C PRO A 3 13.06 -65.19 -65.80
N ILE A 4 14.01 -64.41 -65.31
CA ILE A 4 14.07 -62.92 -65.21
C ILE A 4 12.71 -62.26 -64.93
N ALA A 5 12.51 -61.82 -63.68
CA ALA A 5 11.52 -60.82 -63.31
C ALA A 5 12.13 -59.79 -62.34
N ILE A 6 11.82 -58.53 -62.63
CA ILE A 6 12.42 -57.29 -62.16
C ILE A 6 11.55 -56.67 -61.03
N ALA A 7 12.25 -56.07 -60.06
CA ALA A 7 11.90 -54.93 -59.21
C ALA A 7 10.58 -54.88 -58.39
N GLY A 8 10.77 -54.58 -57.10
CA GLY A 8 9.77 -53.92 -56.27
C GLY A 8 10.38 -53.51 -54.94
N ARG A 9 11.03 -52.33 -54.87
CA ARG A 9 11.41 -51.72 -53.60
C ARG A 9 10.15 -51.48 -52.79
N PHE A 10 9.90 -52.31 -51.79
CA PHE A 10 8.84 -52.08 -50.81
C PHE A 10 9.18 -50.83 -49.99
N ALA A 11 8.27 -49.86 -50.04
CA ALA A 11 8.32 -48.63 -49.26
C ALA A 11 8.33 -48.93 -47.76
N GLN A 12 9.15 -48.20 -46.99
CA GLN A 12 9.10 -48.28 -45.54
C GLN A 12 7.80 -47.62 -45.01
N PRO A 13 7.09 -48.24 -44.05
CA PRO A 13 5.94 -47.61 -43.41
C PRO A 13 6.40 -46.38 -42.61
N GLY A 14 5.67 -45.28 -42.77
CA GLY A 14 5.97 -43.98 -42.17
C GLY A 14 6.13 -44.06 -40.66
N ARG A 15 7.15 -43.36 -40.14
CA ARG A 15 7.35 -43.20 -38.70
C ARG A 15 6.19 -42.39 -38.12
N PRO A 16 5.55 -42.81 -37.02
CA PRO A 16 4.54 -41.99 -36.36
C PRO A 16 5.22 -40.74 -35.79
N VAL A 17 4.74 -39.57 -36.23
CA VAL A 17 5.14 -38.28 -35.67
C VAL A 17 4.60 -38.24 -34.25
N ARG A 18 5.47 -38.49 -33.27
CA ARG A 18 5.14 -38.45 -31.84
C ARG A 18 4.69 -37.02 -31.53
N GLY A 19 3.39 -36.85 -31.31
CA GLY A 19 2.72 -35.56 -31.19
C GLY A 19 3.44 -34.61 -30.22
N MET A 20 4.12 -33.61 -30.80
CA MET A 20 4.69 -32.48 -30.11
C MET A 20 3.57 -31.47 -29.78
N PHE A 21 2.59 -31.86 -28.98
CA PHE A 21 1.44 -31.02 -28.63
C PHE A 21 1.14 -30.95 -27.12
N LEU A 22 2.07 -31.37 -26.25
CA LEU A 22 1.87 -31.31 -24.79
C LEU A 22 2.50 -30.08 -24.10
N HIS A 23 3.49 -29.42 -24.71
CA HIS A 23 4.25 -28.33 -24.04
C HIS A 23 3.57 -26.95 -24.09
N GLY A 24 2.74 -26.70 -25.12
CA GLY A 24 2.02 -25.42 -25.25
C GLY A 24 0.89 -25.27 -24.21
N GLY A 25 0.19 -26.37 -23.92
CA GLY A 25 -0.89 -26.40 -22.93
C GLY A 25 -0.37 -26.21 -21.50
N THR A 26 0.77 -26.82 -21.15
CA THR A 26 1.40 -26.64 -19.83
C THR A 26 1.93 -25.22 -19.64
N PHE A 27 2.48 -24.60 -20.69
CA PHE A 27 2.94 -23.21 -20.63
C PHE A 27 1.78 -22.23 -20.44
N LEU A 28 0.69 -22.41 -21.18
CA LEU A 28 -0.51 -21.60 -21.05
C LEU A 28 -1.17 -21.76 -19.67
N ALA A 29 -1.25 -22.99 -19.16
CA ALA A 29 -1.79 -23.27 -17.83
C ALA A 29 -0.94 -22.66 -16.72
N ALA A 30 0.39 -22.75 -16.83
CA ALA A 30 1.32 -22.11 -15.89
C ALA A 30 1.19 -20.58 -15.92
N LEU A 31 1.08 -19.99 -17.11
CA LEU A 31 0.89 -18.54 -17.27
C LEU A 31 -0.44 -18.08 -16.66
N LEU A 32 -1.53 -18.81 -16.89
CA LEU A 32 -2.83 -18.51 -16.31
C LEU A 32 -2.81 -18.62 -14.78
N ALA A 33 -2.18 -19.66 -14.24
CA ALA A 33 -2.03 -19.84 -12.79
C ALA A 33 -1.22 -18.70 -12.16
N VAL A 34 -0.16 -18.22 -12.82
CA VAL A 34 0.63 -17.07 -12.36
C VAL A 34 -0.21 -15.78 -12.36
N VAL A 35 -0.99 -15.53 -13.41
CA VAL A 35 -1.86 -14.33 -13.49
C VAL A 35 -2.95 -14.36 -12.41
N MET A 36 -3.56 -15.52 -12.16
CA MET A 36 -4.58 -15.67 -11.12
C MET A 36 -4.02 -15.59 -9.70
N ALA A 37 -2.72 -15.83 -9.52
CA ALA A 37 -2.04 -15.70 -8.24
C ALA A 37 -1.60 -14.26 -7.90
N LEU A 38 -1.74 -13.30 -8.83
CA LEU A 38 -1.40 -11.90 -8.56
C LEU A 38 -2.42 -11.28 -7.60
N PRO A 39 -1.98 -10.56 -6.55
CA PRO A 39 -2.89 -9.87 -5.66
C PRO A 39 -3.61 -8.73 -6.39
N ALA A 40 -4.93 -8.83 -6.50
CA ALA A 40 -5.77 -7.74 -6.98
C ALA A 40 -5.93 -6.67 -5.89
N ARG A 41 -5.72 -5.38 -6.23
CA ARG A 41 -5.96 -4.27 -5.32
C ARG A 41 -7.33 -3.66 -5.57
N ALA A 42 -8.22 -3.81 -4.61
CA ALA A 42 -9.56 -3.22 -4.60
C ALA A 42 -9.66 -2.00 -3.66
N GLN A 43 -8.53 -1.50 -3.15
CA GLN A 43 -8.52 -0.34 -2.26
C GLN A 43 -8.95 0.92 -3.02
N ARG A 44 -9.83 1.72 -2.41
CA ARG A 44 -10.24 3.01 -3.00
C ARG A 44 -9.04 3.95 -3.10
N GLN A 45 -8.99 4.73 -4.18
CA GLN A 45 -8.09 5.87 -4.28
C GLN A 45 -8.53 6.93 -3.25
N MET A 46 -7.59 7.37 -2.43
CA MET A 46 -7.80 8.41 -1.41
C MET A 46 -6.80 9.54 -1.63
N GLU A 47 -7.18 10.77 -1.27
CA GLU A 47 -6.28 11.92 -1.35
C GLU A 47 -5.14 11.82 -0.30
N PRO A 48 -3.92 12.27 -0.64
CA PRO A 48 -2.85 12.40 0.33
C PRO A 48 -3.11 13.62 1.23
N LEU A 49 -3.54 13.37 2.48
CA LEU A 49 -3.80 14.41 3.46
C LEU A 49 -2.66 14.53 4.47
N GLY A 50 -2.39 15.78 4.87
CA GLY A 50 -1.62 16.05 6.09
C GLY A 50 -2.49 15.98 7.35
N ARG A 51 -1.84 16.04 8.51
CA ARG A 51 -2.51 16.01 9.83
C ARG A 51 -3.57 17.09 10.02
N GLY A 52 -3.48 18.21 9.31
CA GLY A 52 -4.50 19.25 9.34
C GLY A 52 -4.71 19.83 10.73
N LEU A 53 -3.60 20.10 11.44
CA LEU A 53 -3.64 20.66 12.79
C LEU A 53 -4.28 22.05 12.75
N VAL A 54 -5.25 22.27 13.63
CA VAL A 54 -5.96 23.54 13.80
C VAL A 54 -5.90 23.94 15.28
N ALA A 55 -5.66 25.22 15.55
CA ALA A 55 -5.67 25.79 16.89
C ALA A 55 -6.66 26.97 16.94
N LEU A 56 -7.64 26.89 17.84
CA LEU A 56 -8.68 27.89 18.05
C LEU A 56 -8.56 28.46 19.45
N ARG A 57 -8.44 29.78 19.56
CA ARG A 57 -8.57 30.46 20.86
C ARG A 57 -10.02 30.37 21.32
N ILE A 58 -10.25 29.64 22.40
CA ILE A 58 -11.60 29.43 22.96
C ILE A 58 -11.88 30.29 24.19
N SER A 59 -10.85 30.92 24.78
CA SER A 59 -11.02 31.87 25.89
C SER A 59 -9.87 32.89 25.95
N SER A 60 -9.86 33.72 27.00
CA SER A 60 -8.76 34.63 27.28
C SER A 60 -7.44 33.91 27.61
N THR A 61 -7.49 32.64 28.00
CA THR A 61 -6.34 31.85 28.46
C THR A 61 -6.18 30.50 27.76
N GLN A 62 -7.17 30.03 27.00
CA GLN A 62 -7.18 28.68 26.45
C GLN A 62 -7.21 28.64 24.91
N VAL A 63 -6.55 27.60 24.39
CA VAL A 63 -6.54 27.25 22.97
C VAL A 63 -6.97 25.79 22.83
N TYR A 64 -8.01 25.54 22.06
CA TYR A 64 -8.40 24.21 21.62
C TYR A 64 -7.61 23.84 20.37
N VAL A 65 -6.93 22.69 20.39
CA VAL A 65 -6.12 22.17 19.30
C VAL A 65 -6.72 20.85 18.83
N SER A 66 -6.84 20.66 17.52
CA SER A 66 -7.35 19.40 16.94
C SER A 66 -6.61 19.04 15.65
N TRP A 67 -6.56 17.75 15.33
CA TRP A 67 -5.93 17.21 14.12
C TRP A 67 -6.66 15.95 13.64
N ARG A 68 -6.25 15.43 12.48
CA ARG A 68 -6.84 14.25 11.84
C ARG A 68 -6.15 12.96 12.27
N LEU A 69 -6.96 11.97 12.64
CA LEU A 69 -6.63 10.56 12.48
C LEU A 69 -6.92 10.17 11.02
N LEU A 70 -5.93 9.69 10.30
CA LEU A 70 -6.03 9.33 8.89
C LEU A 70 -6.39 7.85 8.73
N GLY A 71 -7.10 7.51 7.66
CA GLY A 71 -7.53 6.13 7.42
C GLY A 71 -6.39 5.13 7.17
N ASN A 72 -5.16 5.62 6.98
CA ASN A 72 -3.94 4.82 6.84
C ASN A 72 -3.05 4.83 8.09
N ASP A 73 -3.52 5.40 9.19
CA ASP A 73 -2.81 5.34 10.47
C ASP A 73 -2.93 3.94 11.10
N PRO A 74 -1.87 3.46 11.79
CA PRO A 74 -1.97 2.28 12.65
C PRO A 74 -3.00 2.46 13.76
N GLU A 75 -3.62 1.37 14.20
CA GLU A 75 -4.61 1.38 15.28
C GLU A 75 -4.00 1.77 16.64
N ASP A 76 -2.72 1.48 16.84
CA ASP A 76 -1.94 1.78 18.06
C ASP A 76 -1.18 3.12 17.98
N LEU A 77 -1.52 3.99 17.02
CA LEU A 77 -0.89 5.29 16.85
C LEU A 77 -1.17 6.21 18.06
N GLY A 78 -0.11 6.86 18.56
CA GLY A 78 -0.19 7.91 19.56
C GLY A 78 0.43 9.22 19.07
N PHE A 79 -0.11 10.35 19.55
CA PHE A 79 0.37 11.69 19.17
C PHE A 79 1.11 12.38 20.32
N ASN A 80 2.16 13.11 19.97
CA ASN A 80 2.73 14.12 20.85
C ASN A 80 2.41 15.49 20.29
N LEU A 81 1.99 16.39 21.17
CA LEU A 81 1.68 17.76 20.82
C LEU A 81 2.76 18.67 21.39
N TYR A 82 3.30 19.52 20.53
CA TYR A 82 4.30 20.50 20.90
C TYR A 82 3.78 21.91 20.68
N ARG A 83 4.17 22.83 21.55
CA ARG A 83 3.92 24.26 21.42
C ARG A 83 5.23 25.02 21.33
N ALA A 84 5.40 25.80 20.28
CA ALA A 84 6.41 26.85 20.20
C ALA A 84 5.80 28.20 20.56
N ALA A 85 6.54 29.04 21.27
CA ALA A 85 6.11 30.38 21.64
C ALA A 85 7.24 31.38 21.38
N GLY A 86 6.95 32.48 20.67
CA GLY A 86 7.90 33.58 20.47
C GLY A 86 9.27 33.17 19.91
N GLY A 87 9.34 32.13 19.08
CA GLY A 87 10.61 31.63 18.51
C GLY A 87 11.45 30.75 19.45
N ALA A 88 10.98 30.46 20.66
CA ALA A 88 11.62 29.51 21.56
C ALA A 88 11.48 28.05 21.04
N PRO A 89 12.36 27.13 21.47
CA PRO A 89 12.22 25.71 21.16
C PRO A 89 10.84 25.17 21.56
N PRO A 90 10.22 24.28 20.75
CA PRO A 90 8.93 23.70 21.08
C PRO A 90 8.97 22.89 22.38
N VAL A 91 7.95 23.08 23.22
CA VAL A 91 7.75 22.32 24.46
C VAL A 91 6.65 21.30 24.24
N ARG A 92 6.91 20.04 24.63
CA ARG A 92 5.90 18.98 24.62
C ARG A 92 4.83 19.24 25.68
N LEU A 93 3.56 19.13 25.31
CA LEU A 93 2.42 19.43 26.19
C LEU A 93 1.91 18.21 26.96
N ASN A 94 2.02 17.03 26.37
CA ASN A 94 1.52 15.77 26.93
C ASN A 94 2.65 14.93 27.54
N ALA A 95 2.43 14.35 28.72
CA ALA A 95 3.41 13.49 29.38
C ALA A 95 3.55 12.11 28.71
N ALA A 96 2.43 11.51 28.30
CA ALA A 96 2.35 10.26 27.55
C ALA A 96 1.67 10.50 26.19
N PRO A 97 1.97 9.70 25.14
CA PRO A 97 1.31 9.83 23.84
C PRO A 97 -0.22 9.84 23.94
N LEU A 98 -0.87 10.71 23.18
CA LEU A 98 -2.33 10.81 23.10
C LEU A 98 -2.85 9.72 22.16
N THR A 99 -3.53 8.71 22.70
CA THR A 99 -4.07 7.56 21.95
C THR A 99 -5.60 7.52 21.90
N ASN A 100 -6.27 8.23 22.81
CA ASN A 100 -7.72 8.15 22.97
C ASN A 100 -8.48 9.26 22.23
N THR A 101 -7.76 10.29 21.77
CA THR A 101 -8.36 11.47 21.13
C THR A 101 -7.36 12.09 20.14
N THR A 102 -7.89 12.93 19.25
CA THR A 102 -7.12 13.78 18.32
C THR A 102 -7.36 15.26 18.56
N ASP A 103 -7.52 15.63 19.84
CA ASP A 103 -7.64 17.00 20.31
C ASP A 103 -6.87 17.23 21.62
N TYR A 104 -6.72 18.49 22.00
CA TYR A 104 -6.08 18.93 23.24
C TYR A 104 -6.52 20.35 23.60
N VAL A 105 -6.77 20.62 24.88
CA VAL A 105 -6.97 21.99 25.39
C VAL A 105 -5.69 22.46 26.06
N ASP A 106 -5.06 23.47 25.47
CA ASP A 106 -3.87 24.09 25.99
C ASP A 106 -4.18 25.39 26.75
N THR A 107 -3.40 25.67 27.80
CA THR A 107 -3.48 26.90 28.60
C THR A 107 -2.09 27.55 28.66
N PRO A 108 -1.63 28.18 27.55
CA PRO A 108 -0.31 28.77 27.52
C PRO A 108 -0.25 30.04 28.40
N PRO A 109 0.94 30.40 28.92
CA PRO A 109 1.10 31.61 29.73
C PRO A 109 0.88 32.90 28.92
N ASN A 110 0.99 32.85 27.60
CA ASN A 110 0.72 33.96 26.68
C ASN A 110 0.16 33.44 25.35
N LEU A 111 -0.74 34.21 24.73
CA LEU A 111 -1.42 33.90 23.48
C LEU A 111 -0.94 34.72 22.27
N ALA A 112 0.00 35.66 22.44
CA ALA A 112 0.38 36.61 21.39
C ALA A 112 1.03 35.95 20.17
N THR A 113 1.80 34.87 20.35
CA THR A 113 2.37 34.08 19.24
C THR A 113 2.68 32.66 19.73
N VAL A 114 1.74 31.74 19.51
CA VAL A 114 1.91 30.31 19.74
C VAL A 114 1.68 29.55 18.44
N ALA A 115 2.51 28.54 18.20
CA ALA A 115 2.39 27.61 17.08
C ALA A 115 2.42 26.18 17.62
N TYR A 116 1.76 25.28 16.93
CA TYR A 116 1.60 23.89 17.34
C TYR A 116 2.09 22.94 16.25
N THR A 117 2.72 21.84 16.67
CA THR A 117 3.23 20.79 15.80
C THR A 117 3.07 19.42 16.46
#